data_AF-A0A535JAQ8-F1
#
_entry.id   AF-A0A535JAQ8-F1
#
_cell.length_a   1.000
_cell.length_b   1.000
_cell.length_c   1.000
_cell.angle_alpha   90.00
_cell.angle_beta   90.00
_cell.angle_gamma   90.00
#
_symmetry.space_group_name_H-M   'P 1'
#
loop_
_entity.id
_entity.type
_entity.pdbx_description
1 polymer ?
#
loop_
_entity_poly.entity_id
_entity_poly.type
_entity_poly.pdbx_seq_one_letter_code
_entity_poly.pdbx_strand_id
1 'polypeptide(L)' 'MNAFPATRLRRLRRSGALRSLVRETRLDRADLVYPLFVGP' A
#
# COMPACT_ATOMS: atom_id res chain seq x y z
N MET A 1 2.33 -25.19 -12.25
CA MET A 1 1.61 -25.27 -10.96
C MET A 1 2.28 -24.33 -9.98
N ASN A 2 1.61 -23.25 -9.56
CA ASN A 2 2.18 -22.24 -8.67
C ASN A 2 1.95 -22.62 -7.20
N ALA A 3 2.62 -23.68 -6.76
CA ALA A 3 2.42 -24.26 -5.44
C ALA A 3 3.56 -23.89 -4.47
N PHE A 4 3.26 -23.93 -3.18
CA PHE A 4 4.29 -23.98 -2.16
C PHE A 4 5.09 -25.29 -2.32
N PRO A 5 6.42 -25.32 -2.12
CA PRO A 5 7.29 -24.24 -1.65
C PRO A 5 7.92 -23.38 -2.75
N ALA A 6 7.65 -23.69 -4.03
CA ALA A 6 8.21 -22.97 -5.17
C ALA A 6 7.80 -21.49 -5.13
N THR A 7 6.51 -21.22 -4.86
CA THR A 7 5.99 -19.86 -4.69
C THR A 7 5.66 -19.59 -3.23
N ARG A 8 6.39 -18.64 -2.64
CA ARG A 8 6.22 -18.20 -1.25
C ARG A 8 5.89 -16.72 -1.24
N LEU A 9 4.59 -16.41 -1.15
CA LEU A 9 4.09 -15.03 -1.13
C LEU A 9 4.71 -14.17 -0.02
N ARG A 10 5.15 -14.80 1.07
CA ARG A 10 5.86 -14.14 2.18
C ARG A 10 7.21 -13.52 1.77
N ARG A 11 7.83 -13.94 0.66
CA ARG A 11 9.12 -13.39 0.19
C ARG A 11 9.02 -11.89 -0.13
N LEU A 12 7.92 -11.46 -0.75
CA LEU A 12 7.66 -10.04 -1.04
C LEU A 12 7.38 -9.22 0.24
N ARG A 13 7.11 -9.87 1.37
CA ARG A 13 6.79 -9.21 2.66
C ARG A 13 8.00 -9.08 3.59
N ARG A 14 9.20 -9.49 3.15
CA ARG A 14 10.42 -9.61 3.99
C ARG A 14 10.97 -8.28 4.51
N SER A 15 10.91 -7.21 3.72
CA SER A 15 11.44 -5.89 4.09
C SER A 15 10.46 -4.77 3.74
N GLY A 16 10.66 -3.60 4.34
CA GLY A 16 9.88 -2.40 4.01
C GLY A 16 9.98 -2.02 2.53
N ALA A 17 11.20 -2.05 1.96
CA ALA A 17 11.42 -1.74 0.55
C ALA A 17 10.68 -2.70 -0.39
N LEU A 18 10.74 -4.02 -0.14
CA LEU A 18 10.04 -5.02 -0.96
C LEU A 18 8.52 -4.84 -0.89
N ARG A 19 7.97 -4.56 0.30
CA ARG A 19 6.54 -4.27 0.45
C ARG A 19 6.14 -2.99 -0.28
N SER A 20 7.00 -1.97 -0.30
CA SER A 20 6.74 -0.71 -1.00
C SER A 20 6.73 -0.88 -2.52
N LEU A 21 7.63 -1.72 -3.06
CA LEU A 21 7.72 -2.00 -4.49
C LEU A 21 6.44 -2.65 -5.04
N VAL A 22 5.87 -3.61 -4.31
CA VAL A 22 4.69 -4.39 -4.75
C VAL A 22 3.36 -3.85 -4.24
N ARG A 23 3.35 -2.68 -3.59
CA ARG A 23 2.13 -2.10 -3.02
C ARG A 23 1.19 -1.64 -4.12
N GLU A 24 -0.04 -2.14 -4.10
CA GLU A 24 -1.09 -1.77 -5.07
C GLU A 24 -1.68 -0.39 -4.78
N THR A 25 -1.89 -0.06 -3.50
CA THR A 25 -2.54 1.19 -3.08
C THR A 25 -1.54 2.22 -2.57
N ARG A 26 -1.66 3.47 -3.04
CA ARG A 26 -0.99 4.64 -2.49
C ARG A 26 -2.07 5.68 -2.15
N LEU A 27 -1.80 6.50 -1.13
CA LEU A 27 -2.66 7.61 -0.73
C LEU A 27 -1.74 8.83 -0.62
N ASP A 28 -2.11 9.90 -1.30
CA ASP A 28 -1.46 11.20 -1.24
C ASP A 28 -2.37 12.24 -0.54
N ARG A 29 -1.80 13.36 -0.11
CA ARG A 29 -2.60 14.46 0.45
C ARG A 29 -3.56 15.06 -0.58
N ALA A 30 -3.22 15.01 -1.86
CA ALA A 30 -4.10 15.44 -2.95
C ALA A 30 -5.39 14.62 -3.06
N ASP A 31 -5.41 13.39 -2.51
CA ASP A 31 -6.61 12.56 -2.47
C ASP A 31 -7.55 12.94 -1.32
N LEU A 32 -7.14 13.84 -0.43
CA LEU A 32 -7.88 14.22 0.76
C LEU A 32 -8.65 15.52 0.55
N VAL A 33 -9.90 15.54 1.04
CA VAL A 33 -10.69 16.77 1.16
C VAL A 33 -10.63 17.24 2.60
N TYR A 34 -10.25 18.51 2.80
CA TYR A 34 -10.25 19.15 4.12
C TYR A 34 -11.39 20.19 4.19
N PRO A 35 -12.58 19.81 4.68
CA PRO A 35 -13.70 20.73 4.76
C PRO A 35 -13.45 21.79 5.83
N LEU A 36 -13.66 23.05 5.45
CA LEU A 36 -13.58 24.21 6.33
C LEU A 36 -14.98 24.81 6.47
N PHE A 37 -15.41 25.02 7.71
CA PHE A 37 -16.68 25.64 8.02
C PHE A 37 -16.43 27.02 8.62
N VAL A 38 -17.14 28.03 8.12
CA VAL A 38 -17.08 29.42 8.61
C VAL A 38 -18.47 29.82 9.07
N GLY A 39 -18.56 30.37 10.28
CA GLY A 39 -19.79 30.93 10.86
C GLY A 39 -19.79 32.46 10.84
N PRO A 40 -20.96 33.10 11.04
CA PRO A 40 -21.06 34.55 11.21
C PRO A 40 -20.40 35.04 12.50
#